data_AF-A0AAV8VUL9-F1
#
_entry.id   AF-A0AAV8VUL9-F1
#
_cell.length_a   1.000
_cell.length_b   1.000
_cell.length_c   1.000
_cell.angle_alpha   90.00
_cell.angle_beta   90.00
_cell.angle_gamma   90.00
#
_symmetry.space_group_name_H-M   'P 1'
#
loop_
_entity.id
_entity.type
_entity.pdbx_description
1 polymer ?
#
loop_
_entity_poly.entity_id
_entity_poly.type
_entity_poly.pdbx_seq_one_letter_code
_entity_poly.pdbx_strand_id
1 'polypeptide(L)'
;MFLTGFIFASSIVYLICLQGELMPYYGNIGVSLLAGVLFGLITMLVQYVGLFMSGLHTGVLLGLASLLTADHFMETSPKGSVWLCVAVLLCSAVTFAILNLYFRKSLTILGSSLYGGAILSVAIDYFVERLSMVSWVWQRVSLKPVQPPPCWFSWIVLGAWPSFVLAGLIIQFACTGRGTHHEDALGRKKPRPSTRGITRADRAEMRQKKYRYLYQVRTAHGDVISQNFVQQLQKKDSNDGQGECSTLQSDATHLTILPDAQLAALTESEDDSQTEITARR
;
A
#
# COMPACT_ATOMS: atom_id res chain seq x y z
N MET A 1 -7.12 -7.15 6.23
CA MET A 1 -8.28 -6.89 5.34
C MET A 1 -9.21 -8.08 5.22
N PHE A 2 -8.72 -9.28 4.86
CA PHE A 2 -9.53 -10.52 4.85
C PHE A 2 -10.20 -10.77 6.21
N LEU A 3 -9.39 -10.90 7.27
CA LEU A 3 -9.86 -11.25 8.62
C LEU A 3 -10.93 -10.29 9.15
N THR A 4 -10.73 -8.98 8.98
CA THR A 4 -11.68 -7.95 9.40
C THR A 4 -13.00 -8.05 8.64
N GLY A 5 -12.97 -8.39 7.34
CA GLY A 5 -14.19 -8.65 6.59
C GLY A 5 -14.87 -9.94 7.04
N PHE A 6 -14.09 -11.01 7.16
CA PHE A 6 -14.57 -12.32 7.61
C PHE A 6 -15.32 -12.23 8.94
N ILE A 7 -14.68 -11.64 9.98
CA ILE A 7 -15.27 -11.52 11.32
C ILE A 7 -16.55 -10.70 11.30
N PHE A 8 -16.58 -9.59 10.55
CA PHE A 8 -17.77 -8.75 10.47
C PHE A 8 -18.96 -9.47 9.84
N ALA A 9 -18.76 -10.03 8.64
CA ALA A 9 -19.83 -10.70 7.92
C ALA A 9 -20.29 -11.98 8.63
N SER A 10 -19.36 -12.79 9.16
CA SER A 10 -19.73 -13.99 9.92
C SER A 10 -20.52 -13.63 11.17
N SER A 11 -20.12 -12.60 11.91
CA SER A 11 -20.82 -12.18 13.13
C SER A 11 -22.22 -11.66 12.84
N ILE A 12 -22.38 -10.77 11.85
CA ILE A 12 -23.69 -10.22 11.50
C ILE A 12 -24.63 -11.30 10.96
N VAL A 13 -24.16 -12.13 10.03
CA VAL A 13 -24.99 -13.20 9.46
C VAL A 13 -25.38 -14.20 10.55
N TYR A 14 -24.46 -14.56 11.45
CA TYR A 14 -24.78 -15.44 12.57
C TYR A 14 -25.86 -14.84 13.50
N LEU A 15 -25.76 -13.55 13.84
CA LEU A 15 -26.77 -12.87 14.65
C LEU A 15 -28.14 -12.81 13.97
N ILE A 16 -28.20 -12.61 12.66
CA ILE A 16 -29.43 -12.65 11.88
C ILE A 16 -30.03 -14.06 11.90
N CYS A 17 -29.20 -15.09 11.68
CA CYS A 17 -29.63 -16.49 11.72
C CYS A 17 -30.20 -16.89 13.09
N LEU A 18 -29.65 -16.35 14.19
CA LEU A 18 -30.16 -16.59 15.54
C LEU A 18 -31.54 -15.97 15.77
N GLN A 19 -31.88 -14.85 15.14
CA GLN A 19 -33.20 -14.25 15.30
C GLN A 19 -34.29 -14.95 14.49
N GLY A 20 -33.94 -15.51 13.33
CA GLY A 20 -34.93 -16.07 12.41
C GLY A 20 -35.33 -17.53 12.66
N GLU A 21 -34.74 -18.24 13.64
CA GLU A 21 -34.82 -19.71 13.79
C GLU A 21 -34.81 -20.47 12.44
N LEU A 22 -33.98 -20.00 11.50
CA LEU A 22 -34.07 -20.41 10.09
C LEU A 22 -33.61 -21.86 9.85
N MET A 23 -32.62 -22.33 10.62
CA MET A 23 -31.94 -23.61 10.43
C MET A 23 -31.42 -24.19 11.76
N PRO A 24 -31.09 -25.50 11.80
CA PRO A 24 -30.40 -26.12 12.93
C PRO A 24 -29.10 -25.39 13.28
N TYR A 25 -28.64 -25.51 14.53
CA TYR A 25 -27.44 -24.84 15.05
C TYR A 25 -26.21 -24.96 14.13
N TYR A 26 -25.92 -26.16 13.63
CA TYR A 26 -24.81 -26.41 12.71
C TYR A 26 -24.97 -25.69 11.36
N GLY A 27 -26.20 -25.55 10.86
CA GLY A 27 -26.51 -24.81 9.64
C GLY A 27 -26.26 -23.31 9.80
N ASN A 28 -26.66 -22.72 10.94
CA ASN A 28 -26.43 -21.31 11.25
C ASN A 28 -24.93 -20.98 11.31
N ILE A 29 -24.12 -21.89 11.86
CA ILE A 29 -22.66 -21.74 11.86
C ILE A 29 -22.12 -21.87 10.44
N GLY A 30 -22.53 -22.90 9.68
CA GLY A 30 -22.03 -23.13 8.32
C GLY A 30 -22.30 -21.96 7.38
N VAL A 31 -23.53 -21.44 7.37
CA VAL A 31 -23.92 -20.32 6.50
C VAL A 31 -23.22 -19.02 6.90
N SER A 32 -23.09 -18.76 8.20
CA SER A 32 -22.40 -17.55 8.67
C SER A 32 -20.89 -17.59 8.36
N LEU A 33 -20.23 -18.75 8.51
CA LEU A 33 -18.83 -18.92 8.12
C LEU A 33 -18.64 -18.77 6.62
N LEU A 34 -19.52 -19.36 5.80
CA LEU A 34 -19.44 -19.24 4.34
C LEU A 34 -19.61 -17.79 3.87
N ALA A 35 -20.61 -17.09 4.42
CA ALA A 35 -20.82 -15.67 4.14
C ALA A 35 -19.61 -14.83 4.59
N GLY A 36 -19.03 -15.16 5.74
CA GLY A 36 -17.77 -14.59 6.22
C GLY A 36 -16.63 -14.78 5.24
N VAL A 37 -16.40 -16.01 4.75
CA VAL A 37 -15.33 -16.30 3.79
C VAL A 37 -15.54 -15.50 2.51
N LEU A 38 -16.76 -15.50 1.96
CA LEU A 38 -17.08 -14.75 0.74
C LEU A 38 -16.79 -13.26 0.91
N PHE A 39 -17.30 -12.65 1.98
CA PHE A 39 -17.09 -11.23 2.23
C PHE A 39 -15.62 -10.91 2.54
N GLY A 40 -14.92 -11.75 3.30
CA GLY A 40 -13.49 -11.62 3.55
C GLY A 40 -12.65 -11.68 2.27
N LEU A 41 -13.01 -12.55 1.31
CA LEU A 41 -12.37 -12.58 0.00
C LEU A 41 -12.65 -11.29 -0.79
N ILE A 42 -13.89 -10.77 -0.75
CA ILE A 42 -14.23 -9.49 -1.37
C ILE A 42 -13.43 -8.34 -0.76
N THR A 43 -13.28 -8.28 0.57
CA THR A 43 -12.49 -7.22 1.23
C THR A 43 -11.00 -7.33 0.95
N MET A 44 -10.49 -8.50 0.58
CA MET A 44 -9.12 -8.67 0.09
C MET A 44 -8.99 -8.23 -1.38
N LEU A 45 -9.96 -8.59 -2.23
CA LEU A 45 -9.92 -8.30 -3.67
C LEU A 45 -10.11 -6.81 -3.96
N VAL A 46 -11.07 -6.18 -3.28
CA VAL A 46 -11.39 -4.77 -3.47
C VAL A 46 -10.79 -3.97 -2.32
N GLN A 47 -9.58 -3.44 -2.55
CA GLN A 47 -8.80 -2.78 -1.50
C GLN A 47 -9.53 -1.60 -0.85
N TYR A 48 -10.32 -0.85 -1.61
CA TYR A 48 -11.17 0.24 -1.08
C TYR A 48 -12.24 -0.26 -0.10
N VAL A 49 -12.86 -1.41 -0.38
CA VAL A 49 -13.85 -2.04 0.52
C VAL A 49 -13.14 -2.52 1.79
N GLY A 50 -11.95 -3.13 1.66
CA GLY A 50 -11.14 -3.53 2.82
C GLY A 50 -10.74 -2.36 3.71
N LEU A 51 -10.29 -1.25 3.12
CA LEU A 51 -9.95 -0.02 3.83
C LEU A 51 -11.17 0.61 4.53
N PHE A 52 -12.30 0.70 3.83
CA PHE A 52 -13.56 1.18 4.41
C PHE A 52 -13.97 0.31 5.61
N MET A 53 -13.95 -1.02 5.45
CA MET A 53 -14.29 -1.97 6.50
C MET A 53 -13.36 -1.87 7.72
N SER A 54 -12.05 -1.68 7.49
CA SER A 54 -11.08 -1.46 8.56
C SER A 54 -11.33 -0.14 9.30
N GLY A 55 -11.69 0.92 8.58
CA GLY A 55 -12.02 2.22 9.19
C GLY A 55 -13.33 2.18 9.97
N LEU A 56 -14.32 1.41 9.51
CA LEU A 56 -15.58 1.17 10.22
C LEU A 56 -15.32 0.51 11.57
N HIS A 57 -14.56 -0.59 11.62
CA HIS A 57 -14.18 -1.24 12.88
C HIS A 57 -13.44 -0.30 13.82
N THR A 58 -12.49 0.46 13.27
CA THR A 58 -11.70 1.43 14.05
C THR A 58 -12.61 2.50 14.67
N GLY A 59 -13.56 3.03 13.89
CA GLY A 59 -14.51 4.01 14.38
C GLY A 59 -15.46 3.46 15.44
N VAL A 60 -15.94 2.22 15.30
CA VAL A 60 -16.74 1.56 16.34
C VAL A 60 -15.93 1.38 17.62
N LEU A 61 -14.68 0.94 17.55
CA LEU A 61 -13.82 0.76 18.72
C LEU A 61 -13.50 2.09 19.41
N LEU A 62 -13.18 3.15 18.65
CA LEU A 62 -12.96 4.48 19.21
C LEU A 62 -14.24 5.09 19.78
N GLY A 63 -15.37 4.92 19.10
CA GLY A 63 -16.68 5.37 19.59
C GLY A 63 -17.04 4.67 20.90
N LEU A 64 -16.80 3.37 20.98
CA LEU A 64 -17.00 2.59 22.21
C LEU A 64 -16.08 3.07 23.34
N ALA A 65 -14.78 3.25 23.07
CA ALA A 65 -13.84 3.78 24.05
C ALA A 65 -14.24 5.18 24.53
N SER A 66 -14.67 6.05 23.61
CA SER A 66 -15.15 7.40 23.93
C SER A 66 -16.40 7.37 24.79
N LEU A 67 -17.36 6.48 24.51
CA LEU A 67 -18.56 6.32 25.33
C LEU A 67 -18.22 5.83 26.73
N LEU A 68 -17.36 4.81 26.86
CA LEU A 68 -16.90 4.29 28.17
C LEU A 68 -16.14 5.35 28.97
N THR A 69 -15.33 6.15 28.29
CA THR A 69 -14.56 7.23 28.92
C THR A 69 -15.48 8.36 29.36
N ALA A 70 -16.43 8.78 28.52
CA ALA A 70 -17.42 9.80 28.86
C ALA A 70 -18.32 9.37 30.03
N ASP A 71 -18.72 8.10 30.04
CA ASP A 71 -19.48 7.47 31.11
C ASP A 71 -18.68 7.43 32.44
N HIS A 72 -17.36 7.20 32.38
CA HIS A 72 -16.49 7.25 33.54
C HIS A 72 -16.28 8.68 34.09
N PHE A 73 -16.07 9.67 33.22
CA PHE A 73 -15.75 11.04 33.65
C PHE A 73 -16.96 11.90 33.97
N MET A 74 -18.05 11.75 33.22
CA MET A 74 -19.20 12.64 33.33
C MET A 74 -20.28 12.08 34.25
N GLU A 75 -20.05 10.92 34.90
CA GLU A 75 -21.04 10.14 35.66
C GLU A 75 -22.41 10.24 34.98
N THR A 76 -22.44 10.05 33.65
CA THR A 76 -23.66 10.16 32.87
C THR A 76 -24.52 8.97 33.27
N SER A 77 -25.31 9.18 34.32
CA SER A 77 -26.32 8.27 34.82
C SER A 77 -27.04 7.64 33.63
N PRO A 78 -27.35 6.34 33.65
CA PRO A 78 -27.92 5.59 32.53
C PRO A 78 -29.37 6.03 32.22
N LYS A 79 -29.51 7.28 31.78
CA LYS A 79 -30.72 7.99 31.38
C LYS A 79 -30.63 8.41 29.90
N GLY A 80 -29.50 8.16 29.24
CA GLY A 80 -29.35 8.36 27.81
C GLY A 80 -30.28 7.43 27.02
N SER A 81 -30.85 7.93 25.92
CA SER A 81 -31.61 7.09 24.99
C SER A 81 -30.68 6.11 24.26
N VAL A 82 -31.11 4.87 24.04
CA VAL A 82 -30.39 3.86 23.23
C VAL A 82 -30.04 4.42 21.85
N TRP A 83 -30.92 5.24 21.29
CA TRP A 83 -30.72 5.91 20.01
C TRP A 83 -29.51 6.84 20.00
N LEU A 84 -29.17 7.46 21.13
CA LEU A 84 -27.98 8.31 21.23
C LEU A 84 -26.70 7.47 21.18
N CYS A 85 -26.66 6.33 21.88
CA CYS A 85 -25.54 5.39 21.81
C CYS A 85 -25.34 4.88 20.38
N VAL A 86 -26.43 4.43 19.73
CA VAL A 86 -26.41 3.96 18.33
C VAL A 86 -25.96 5.07 17.39
N ALA A 87 -26.46 6.30 17.56
CA ALA A 87 -26.07 7.44 16.73
C ALA A 87 -24.58 7.78 16.88
N VAL A 88 -24.05 7.81 18.10
CA VAL A 88 -22.63 8.07 18.34
C VAL A 88 -21.75 6.98 17.73
N LEU A 89 -22.11 5.70 17.91
CA LEU A 89 -21.38 4.58 17.31
C LEU A 89 -21.42 4.61 15.79
N LEU A 90 -22.57 4.91 15.18
CA LEU A 90 -22.70 4.98 13.72
C LEU A 90 -21.95 6.19 13.15
N CYS A 91 -22.10 7.37 13.74
CA CYS A 91 -21.40 8.58 13.30
C CYS A 91 -19.88 8.43 13.41
N SER A 92 -19.37 7.87 14.51
CA SER A 92 -17.94 7.59 14.68
C SER A 92 -17.46 6.54 13.68
N ALA A 93 -18.20 5.44 13.49
CA ALA A 93 -17.89 4.41 12.51
C ALA A 93 -17.77 4.96 11.08
N VAL A 94 -18.75 5.74 10.63
CA VAL A 94 -18.76 6.33 9.28
C VAL A 94 -17.66 7.38 9.13
N THR A 95 -17.46 8.24 10.14
CA THR A 95 -16.41 9.28 10.10
C THR A 95 -15.03 8.65 9.96
N PHE A 96 -14.70 7.64 10.78
CA PHE A 96 -13.42 6.94 10.67
C PHE A 96 -13.32 6.06 9.43
N ALA A 97 -14.42 5.49 8.92
CA ALA A 97 -14.43 4.78 7.65
C ALA A 97 -14.02 5.69 6.49
N ILE A 98 -14.59 6.89 6.41
CA ILE A 98 -14.27 7.90 5.40
C ILE A 98 -12.84 8.42 5.62
N LEU A 99 -12.49 8.79 6.86
CA LEU A 99 -11.16 9.32 7.18
C LEU A 99 -10.05 8.31 6.83
N ASN A 100 -10.28 7.01 7.04
CA ASN A 100 -9.34 5.95 6.68
C ASN A 100 -9.09 5.86 5.16
N LEU A 101 -10.06 6.28 4.32
CA LEU A 101 -9.87 6.36 2.86
C LEU A 101 -8.96 7.54 2.46
N TYR A 102 -9.00 8.64 3.21
CA TYR A 102 -8.15 9.82 2.99
C TYR A 102 -6.73 9.61 3.54
N PHE A 103 -6.60 9.20 4.81
CA PHE A 103 -5.32 9.06 5.51
C PHE A 103 -4.86 7.60 5.64
N ARG A 104 -4.81 6.90 4.49
CA ARG A 104 -4.63 5.44 4.42
C ARG A 104 -3.45 4.91 5.23
N LYS A 105 -2.27 5.55 5.15
CA LYS A 105 -1.04 5.05 5.79
C LYS A 105 -1.12 5.11 7.32
N SER A 106 -1.47 6.28 7.87
CA SER A 106 -1.50 6.49 9.32
C SER A 106 -2.68 5.75 9.97
N LEU A 107 -3.87 5.86 9.39
CA LEU A 107 -5.07 5.27 9.98
C LEU A 107 -5.16 3.76 9.82
N THR A 108 -4.54 3.17 8.79
CA THR A 108 -4.45 1.70 8.71
C THR A 108 -3.49 1.15 9.77
N ILE A 109 -2.38 1.83 10.05
CA ILE A 109 -1.48 1.48 11.15
C ILE A 109 -2.25 1.58 12.47
N LEU A 110 -2.83 2.74 12.77
CA LEU A 110 -3.62 2.94 13.98
C LEU A 110 -4.75 1.92 14.13
N GLY A 111 -5.55 1.72 13.07
CA GLY A 111 -6.69 0.80 13.09
C GLY A 111 -6.29 -0.65 13.28
N SER A 112 -5.19 -1.11 12.65
CA SER A 112 -4.70 -2.48 12.84
C SER A 112 -4.13 -2.71 14.24
N SER A 113 -3.46 -1.73 14.83
CA SER A 113 -3.02 -1.79 16.22
C SER A 113 -4.21 -1.81 17.20
N LEU A 114 -5.19 -0.92 16.99
CA LEU A 114 -6.41 -0.86 17.80
C LEU A 114 -7.20 -2.16 17.78
N TYR A 115 -7.41 -2.70 16.58
CA TYR A 115 -8.16 -3.94 16.38
C TYR A 115 -7.42 -5.15 16.95
N GLY A 116 -6.10 -5.25 16.72
CA GLY A 116 -5.27 -6.31 17.30
C GLY A 116 -5.25 -6.24 18.83
N GLY A 117 -5.10 -5.05 19.39
CA GLY A 117 -5.16 -4.82 20.83
C GLY A 117 -6.53 -5.18 21.43
N ALA A 118 -7.62 -4.91 20.73
CA ALA A 118 -8.96 -5.31 21.16
C ALA A 118 -9.11 -6.84 21.19
N ILE A 119 -8.66 -7.54 20.13
CA ILE A 119 -8.70 -9.01 20.09
C ILE A 119 -7.85 -9.62 21.22
N LEU A 120 -6.64 -9.11 21.46
CA LEU A 120 -5.77 -9.58 22.54
C LEU A 120 -6.39 -9.32 23.91
N SER A 121 -6.98 -8.15 24.13
CA SER A 121 -7.67 -7.80 25.37
C SER A 121 -8.84 -8.75 25.64
N VAL A 122 -9.68 -9.03 24.62
CA VAL A 122 -10.79 -10.00 24.72
C VAL A 122 -10.28 -11.42 25.00
N ALA A 123 -9.18 -11.82 24.38
CA ALA A 123 -8.57 -13.13 24.64
C ALA A 123 -8.11 -13.26 26.10
N ILE A 124 -7.47 -12.22 26.64
CA ILE A 124 -7.05 -12.19 28.05
C ILE A 124 -8.27 -12.18 28.98
N ASP A 125 -9.29 -11.39 28.68
CA ASP A 125 -10.56 -11.36 29.43
C ASP A 125 -11.25 -12.75 29.46
N TYR A 126 -11.20 -13.49 28.34
CA TYR A 126 -11.70 -14.87 28.28
C TYR A 126 -10.95 -15.80 29.24
N PHE A 127 -9.61 -15.79 29.20
CA PHE A 127 -8.80 -16.71 30.01
C PHE A 127 -8.81 -16.36 31.49
N VAL A 128 -8.88 -15.08 31.83
CA VAL A 128 -8.75 -14.64 33.23
C VAL A 128 -10.10 -14.50 33.92
N GLU A 129 -11.09 -13.89 33.26
CA GLU A 129 -12.37 -13.53 33.89
C GLU A 129 -13.59 -14.16 33.20
N ARG A 130 -13.40 -15.09 32.26
CA ARG A 130 -14.49 -15.71 31.47
C ARG A 130 -15.40 -14.68 30.77
N LEU A 131 -14.80 -13.64 30.19
CA LEU A 131 -15.50 -12.56 29.46
C LEU A 131 -16.32 -11.58 30.33
N SER A 132 -15.93 -11.41 31.59
CA SER A 132 -16.59 -10.48 32.51
C SER A 132 -16.54 -9.04 31.99
N MET A 133 -15.37 -8.57 31.54
CA MET A 133 -15.23 -7.20 31.03
C MET A 133 -16.05 -6.98 29.76
N VAL A 134 -16.02 -7.91 28.80
CA VAL A 134 -16.85 -7.83 27.58
C VAL A 134 -18.33 -7.79 27.92
N SER A 135 -18.77 -8.57 28.91
CA SER A 135 -20.17 -8.57 29.35
C SER A 135 -20.58 -7.23 29.99
N TRP A 136 -19.69 -6.62 30.77
CA TRP A 136 -19.89 -5.32 31.38
C TRP A 136 -19.98 -4.20 30.32
N VAL A 137 -19.06 -4.20 29.35
CA VAL A 137 -19.10 -3.27 28.21
C VAL A 137 -20.40 -3.43 27.41
N TRP A 138 -20.82 -4.67 27.15
CA TRP A 138 -22.07 -4.94 26.44
C TRP A 138 -23.30 -4.42 27.18
N GLN A 139 -23.34 -4.58 28.50
CA GLN A 139 -24.42 -4.06 29.35
C GLN A 139 -24.46 -2.53 29.33
N ARG A 140 -23.30 -1.87 29.34
CA ARG A 140 -23.21 -0.40 29.22
C ARG A 140 -23.71 0.09 27.87
N VAL A 141 -23.27 -0.52 26.77
CA VAL A 141 -23.75 -0.18 25.41
C VAL A 141 -25.25 -0.44 25.26
N SER A 142 -25.76 -1.51 25.86
CA SER A 142 -27.18 -1.88 25.85
C SER A 142 -28.04 -1.08 26.85
N LEU A 143 -27.44 -0.17 27.62
CA LEU A 143 -28.10 0.61 28.68
C LEU A 143 -28.91 -0.26 29.66
N LYS A 144 -28.49 -1.50 29.89
CA LYS A 144 -29.11 -2.39 30.88
C LYS A 144 -28.60 -2.03 32.29
N PRO A 145 -29.44 -2.13 33.33
CA PRO A 145 -29.01 -1.85 34.70
C PRO A 145 -27.84 -2.77 35.09
N VAL A 146 -26.75 -2.16 35.52
CA VAL A 146 -25.50 -2.83 35.88
C VAL A 146 -25.70 -3.61 37.18
N GLN A 147 -25.45 -4.92 37.13
CA GLN A 147 -25.17 -5.76 38.30
C GLN A 147 -23.66 -5.66 38.62
N PRO A 148 -23.20 -5.93 39.86
CA PRO A 148 -22.22 -5.15 40.62
C PRO A 148 -20.93 -4.76 39.87
N PRO A 149 -20.29 -3.64 40.26
CA PRO A 149 -19.14 -3.09 39.55
C PRO A 149 -18.02 -4.14 39.41
N PRO A 150 -17.31 -4.13 38.27
CA PRO A 150 -16.19 -5.02 38.04
C PRO A 150 -15.17 -4.90 39.19
N CYS A 151 -14.60 -6.03 39.60
CA CYS A 151 -13.57 -6.07 40.62
C CYS A 151 -12.35 -5.24 40.18
N TRP A 152 -11.49 -4.86 41.13
CA TRP A 152 -10.27 -4.08 40.83
C TRP A 152 -9.39 -4.75 39.77
N PHE A 153 -9.38 -6.08 39.71
CA PHE A 153 -8.64 -6.84 38.70
C PHE A 153 -9.18 -6.62 37.27
N SER A 154 -10.49 -6.51 37.09
CA SER A 154 -11.11 -6.27 35.78
C SER A 154 -10.78 -4.88 35.23
N TRP A 155 -10.52 -3.89 36.10
CA TRP A 155 -9.98 -2.59 35.68
C TRP A 155 -8.56 -2.69 35.12
N ILE A 156 -7.74 -3.63 35.61
CA ILE A 156 -6.41 -3.90 35.05
C ILE A 156 -6.56 -4.54 33.66
N VAL A 157 -7.50 -5.47 33.50
CA VAL A 157 -7.80 -6.09 32.20
C VAL A 157 -8.28 -5.03 31.19
N LEU A 158 -9.16 -4.11 31.62
CA LEU A 158 -9.59 -2.96 30.82
C LEU A 158 -8.40 -2.05 30.44
N GLY A 159 -7.51 -1.77 31.39
CA GLY A 159 -6.29 -0.98 31.19
C GLY A 159 -5.23 -1.65 30.31
N ALA A 160 -5.30 -2.97 30.11
CA ALA A 160 -4.41 -3.70 29.22
C ALA A 160 -4.68 -3.40 27.74
N TRP A 161 -5.91 -3.00 27.38
CA TRP A 161 -6.21 -2.70 25.98
C TRP A 161 -5.37 -1.54 25.42
N PRO A 162 -5.30 -0.34 26.04
CA PRO A 162 -4.41 0.73 25.60
C PRO A 162 -2.93 0.33 25.53
N SER A 163 -2.45 -0.54 26.43
CA SER A 163 -1.04 -0.97 26.40
C SER A 163 -0.73 -1.85 25.20
N PHE A 164 -1.63 -2.74 24.78
CA PHE A 164 -1.49 -3.51 23.54
C PHE A 164 -1.54 -2.62 22.31
N VAL A 165 -2.38 -1.58 22.31
CA VAL A 165 -2.43 -0.59 21.22
C VAL A 165 -1.11 0.16 21.14
N LEU A 166 -0.55 0.58 22.27
CA LEU A 166 0.75 1.27 22.30
C LEU A 166 1.87 0.35 21.80
N ALA A 167 1.91 -0.90 22.28
CA ALA A 167 2.88 -1.89 21.80
C ALA A 167 2.74 -2.15 20.29
N GLY A 168 1.52 -2.33 19.79
CA GLY A 168 1.24 -2.50 18.38
C GLY A 168 1.66 -1.28 17.54
N LEU A 169 1.43 -0.07 18.04
CA LEU A 169 1.87 1.16 17.38
C LEU A 169 3.40 1.24 17.35
N ILE A 170 4.09 0.95 18.45
CA ILE A 170 5.56 0.93 18.50
C ILE A 170 6.11 -0.08 17.49
N ILE A 171 5.57 -1.29 17.47
CA ILE A 171 5.98 -2.36 16.55
C ILE A 171 5.74 -1.93 15.10
N GLN A 172 4.56 -1.38 14.79
CA GLN A 172 4.23 -0.96 13.43
C GLN A 172 5.03 0.27 13.00
N PHE A 173 5.30 1.23 13.87
CA PHE A 173 6.18 2.35 13.56
C PHE A 173 7.64 1.92 13.38
N ALA A 174 8.13 0.99 14.21
CA ALA A 174 9.49 0.48 14.15
C ALA A 174 9.73 -0.43 12.92
N CYS A 175 8.80 -1.34 12.62
CA CYS A 175 8.93 -2.33 11.55
C CYS A 175 8.27 -1.92 10.24
N THR A 176 7.04 -1.37 10.29
CA THR A 176 6.24 -1.03 9.08
C THR A 176 6.50 0.39 8.59
N GLY A 177 6.82 1.34 9.49
CA GLY A 177 7.15 2.72 9.14
C GLY A 177 8.50 2.90 8.44
N ARG A 178 9.43 1.96 8.62
CA ARG A 178 10.76 1.93 7.99
C ARG A 178 10.77 1.21 6.62
N GLY A 179 9.64 0.66 6.20
CA GLY A 179 9.48 -0.06 4.94
C GLY A 179 9.43 0.90 3.75
N THR A 180 10.48 0.82 2.94
CA THR A 180 10.66 1.36 1.58
C THR A 180 9.34 1.58 0.85
N HIS A 181 9.08 2.83 0.47
CA HIS A 181 7.92 3.22 -0.32
C HIS A 181 7.81 2.37 -1.59
N HIS A 182 6.65 1.75 -1.81
CA HIS A 182 6.25 1.09 -3.05
C HIS A 182 6.08 2.09 -4.21
N GLU A 183 7.13 2.81 -4.58
CA GLU A 183 7.27 3.34 -5.95
C GLU A 183 8.06 2.36 -6.84
N ASP A 184 8.68 1.32 -6.28
CA ASP A 184 9.51 0.36 -7.03
C ASP A 184 8.74 -0.86 -7.60
N ALA A 185 7.47 -1.06 -7.23
CA ALA A 185 6.66 -2.18 -7.75
C ALA A 185 6.03 -1.89 -9.13
N LEU A 186 6.01 -0.62 -9.55
CA LEU A 186 5.56 -0.20 -10.88
C LEU A 186 6.65 0.68 -11.53
N GLY A 187 7.78 0.06 -11.84
CA GLY A 187 8.57 0.47 -13.01
C GLY A 187 9.10 1.90 -13.03
N ARG A 188 9.89 2.31 -12.03
CA ARG A 188 10.94 3.30 -12.27
C ARG A 188 12.10 3.08 -11.31
N LYS A 189 12.96 2.10 -11.63
CA LYS A 189 14.30 2.05 -11.05
C LYS A 189 14.99 3.38 -11.37
N LYS A 190 14.94 4.34 -10.44
CA LYS A 190 15.79 5.52 -10.50
C LYS A 190 17.19 4.99 -10.20
N PRO A 191 18.14 5.01 -11.16
CA PRO A 191 19.47 4.51 -10.87
C PRO A 191 20.03 5.34 -9.73
N ARG A 192 20.33 4.67 -8.61
CA ARG A 192 21.17 5.24 -7.55
C ARG A 192 22.42 5.79 -8.23
N PRO A 193 22.79 7.08 -8.07
CA PRO A 193 24.09 7.52 -8.55
C PRO A 193 25.12 6.74 -7.75
N SER A 194 25.74 5.76 -8.39
CA SER A 194 26.92 5.11 -7.86
C SER A 194 27.96 6.21 -7.69
N THR A 195 28.46 6.39 -6.46
CA THR A 195 29.63 7.22 -6.17
C THR A 195 30.91 6.57 -6.72
N ARG A 196 30.85 5.91 -7.87
CA ARG A 196 32.01 5.58 -8.70
C ARG A 196 32.20 6.75 -9.64
N GLY A 197 33.41 7.32 -9.60
CA GLY A 197 33.79 8.43 -10.47
C GLY A 197 33.40 8.12 -11.91
N ILE A 198 32.51 8.93 -12.46
CA ILE A 198 32.00 8.80 -13.83
C ILE A 198 33.22 8.81 -14.75
N THR A 199 33.49 7.66 -15.39
CA THR A 199 34.65 7.55 -16.28
C THR A 199 34.45 8.39 -17.54
N ARG A 200 35.53 8.71 -18.27
CA ARG A 200 35.43 9.47 -19.52
C ARG A 200 34.51 8.76 -20.54
N ALA A 201 34.49 7.43 -20.52
CA ALA A 201 33.60 6.59 -21.32
C ALA A 201 32.12 6.81 -20.97
N ASP A 202 31.77 6.81 -19.68
CA ASP A 202 30.39 7.04 -19.22
C ASP A 202 29.88 8.43 -19.63
N ARG A 203 30.75 9.46 -19.61
CA ARG A 203 30.39 10.81 -20.08
C ARG A 203 30.15 10.85 -21.58
N ALA A 204 30.90 10.08 -22.37
CA ALA A 204 30.69 9.97 -23.81
C ALA A 204 29.38 9.27 -24.14
N GLU A 205 29.05 8.19 -23.41
CA GLU A 205 27.81 7.44 -23.59
C GLU A 205 26.57 8.28 -23.22
N MET A 206 26.64 9.05 -22.13
CA MET A 206 25.59 10.00 -21.73
C MET A 206 25.35 11.08 -22.80
N ARG A 207 26.42 11.59 -23.43
CA ARG A 207 26.31 12.55 -24.54
C ARG A 207 25.65 11.89 -25.75
N GLN A 208 26.07 10.69 -26.12
CA GLN A 208 25.48 9.95 -27.25
C GLN A 208 23.99 9.65 -27.03
N LYS A 209 23.58 9.25 -25.83
CA LYS A 209 22.15 9.05 -25.48
C LYS A 209 21.35 10.33 -25.62
N LYS A 210 21.91 11.47 -25.17
CA LYS A 210 21.28 12.79 -25.34
C LYS A 210 21.13 13.17 -26.82
N TYR A 211 22.16 12.97 -27.64
CA TYR A 211 22.09 13.23 -29.09
C TYR A 211 21.06 12.32 -29.78
N ARG A 212 21.03 11.02 -29.45
CA ARG A 212 20.05 10.07 -30.00
C ARG A 212 18.62 10.48 -29.65
N TYR A 213 18.38 10.88 -28.40
CA TYR A 213 17.08 11.38 -27.97
C TYR A 213 16.67 12.65 -28.72
N LEU A 214 17.58 13.62 -28.86
CA LEU A 214 17.30 14.86 -29.60
C LEU A 214 17.03 14.61 -31.09
N TYR A 215 17.77 13.68 -31.71
CA TYR A 215 17.51 13.25 -33.08
C TYR A 215 16.12 12.61 -33.19
N GLN A 216 15.79 11.67 -32.30
CA GLN A 216 14.47 11.01 -32.26
C GLN A 216 13.32 12.00 -32.06
N VAL A 217 13.47 12.98 -31.17
CA VAL A 217 12.45 14.03 -30.96
C VAL A 217 12.31 14.90 -32.20
N ARG A 218 13.42 15.29 -32.84
CA ARG A 218 13.40 16.07 -34.09
C ARG A 218 12.73 15.29 -35.23
N THR A 219 12.99 14.00 -35.35
CA THR A 219 12.36 13.14 -36.37
C THR A 219 10.91 12.79 -36.02
N ALA A 220 10.58 12.64 -34.74
CA ALA A 220 9.22 12.31 -34.29
C ALA A 220 8.26 13.49 -34.43
N HIS A 221 8.76 14.73 -34.31
CA HIS A 221 7.95 15.92 -34.55
C HIS A 221 7.77 16.24 -36.04
N GLY A 222 8.40 15.46 -36.93
CA GLY A 222 8.20 15.49 -38.36
C GLY A 222 8.51 16.85 -38.98
N ASP A 223 9.68 17.00 -39.59
CA ASP A 223 9.77 17.93 -40.70
C ASP A 223 8.88 17.34 -41.82
N VAL A 224 7.62 17.77 -41.85
CA VAL A 224 6.67 17.36 -42.87
C VAL A 224 7.15 18.02 -44.15
N ILE A 225 8.02 17.33 -44.88
CA ILE A 225 8.37 17.72 -46.24
C ILE A 225 7.04 17.73 -47.01
N SER A 226 6.57 18.92 -47.36
CA SER A 226 5.34 19.06 -48.13
C SER A 226 5.47 18.24 -49.41
N GLN A 227 4.44 17.49 -49.80
CA GLN A 227 4.49 16.70 -51.05
C GLN A 227 4.84 17.58 -52.27
N ASN A 228 4.49 18.87 -52.22
CA ASN A 228 4.90 19.86 -53.23
C ASN A 228 6.42 20.05 -53.31
N PHE A 229 7.15 20.02 -52.19
CA PHE A 229 8.61 20.13 -52.20
C PHE A 229 9.28 18.90 -52.81
N VAL A 230 8.80 17.69 -52.50
CA VAL A 230 9.29 16.45 -53.12
C VAL A 230 9.01 16.44 -54.62
N GLN A 231 7.81 16.87 -55.03
CA GLN A 231 7.44 16.96 -56.44
C GLN A 231 8.24 18.02 -57.20
N GLN A 232 8.61 19.15 -56.56
CA GLN A 232 9.46 20.17 -57.17
C GLN A 232 10.91 19.68 -57.35
N LEU A 233 11.45 18.90 -56.39
CA LEU A 233 12.75 18.23 -56.53
C LEU A 233 12.74 17.22 -57.69
N GLN A 234 11.74 16.34 -57.73
CA GLN A 234 11.63 15.35 -58.82
C GLN A 234 11.42 16.01 -60.20
N LYS A 235 10.67 17.11 -60.26
CA LYS A 235 10.46 17.87 -61.50
C LYS A 235 11.73 18.60 -61.95
N LYS A 236 12.57 19.03 -61.01
CA LYS A 236 13.87 19.67 -61.30
C LYS A 236 14.94 18.66 -61.73
N ASP A 237 14.91 17.43 -61.22
CA ASP A 237 15.80 16.35 -61.70
C ASP A 237 15.37 15.78 -63.07
N SER A 238 14.10 15.94 -63.45
CA SER A 238 13.57 15.46 -64.73
C SER A 238 13.76 16.44 -65.89
N ASN A 239 14.18 17.69 -65.63
CA ASN A 239 14.25 18.74 -66.64
C ASN A 239 15.49 19.61 -66.41
N ASP A 240 16.51 19.41 -67.27
CA ASP A 240 17.85 20.04 -67.30
C ASP A 240 18.81 19.62 -66.16
N GLY A 241 20.03 19.13 -66.42
CA GLY A 241 20.92 19.59 -67.48
C GLY A 241 21.56 20.91 -67.08
N GLN A 242 22.61 20.87 -66.24
CA GLN A 242 23.55 21.96 -65.98
C GLN A 242 23.08 23.09 -65.04
N GLY A 243 23.80 23.31 -63.92
CA GLY A 243 23.71 24.57 -63.18
C GLY A 243 23.77 24.43 -61.66
N GLU A 244 24.93 24.74 -61.11
CA GLU A 244 25.32 24.69 -59.71
C GLU A 244 24.36 25.42 -58.75
N CYS A 245 23.98 24.77 -57.65
CA CYS A 245 23.61 25.45 -56.41
C CYS A 245 24.02 24.58 -55.22
N SER A 246 25.23 24.85 -54.74
CA SER A 246 25.81 24.30 -53.53
C SER A 246 25.11 24.90 -52.31
N THR A 247 24.47 24.07 -51.47
CA THR A 247 24.46 24.20 -50.00
C THR A 247 23.88 22.92 -49.38
N LEU A 248 24.51 21.75 -49.55
CA LEU A 248 24.33 20.62 -48.62
C LEU A 248 25.53 19.67 -48.74
N GLN A 249 26.71 20.19 -48.39
CA GLN A 249 27.83 19.33 -48.03
C GLN A 249 27.52 18.71 -46.66
N SER A 250 26.78 17.60 -46.70
CA SER A 250 26.52 16.76 -45.54
C SER A 250 27.76 15.90 -45.32
N ASP A 251 28.60 16.28 -44.36
CA ASP A 251 29.68 15.45 -43.81
C ASP A 251 29.09 14.19 -43.14
N ALA A 252 28.63 13.26 -43.97
CA ALA A 252 28.16 11.94 -43.58
C ALA A 252 29.14 10.86 -44.08
N THR A 253 30.44 11.10 -43.92
CA THR A 253 31.47 10.06 -44.01
C THR A 253 32.53 10.30 -42.94
N HIS A 254 32.18 9.96 -41.70
CA HIS A 254 33.18 9.54 -40.72
C HIS A 254 32.83 8.13 -40.24
N LEU A 255 32.84 7.19 -41.19
CA LEU A 255 33.15 5.80 -40.88
C LEU A 255 34.62 5.81 -40.47
N THR A 256 34.88 5.71 -39.17
CA THR A 256 36.21 5.45 -38.63
C THR A 256 36.60 4.03 -39.06
N ILE A 257 37.15 3.89 -40.27
CA ILE A 257 37.96 2.74 -40.62
C ILE A 257 39.28 2.97 -39.87
N LEU A 258 39.46 2.28 -38.75
CA LEU A 258 40.77 2.19 -38.12
C LEU A 258 41.71 1.42 -39.07
N PRO A 259 42.95 1.87 -39.27
CA PRO A 259 43.95 1.08 -39.98
C PRO A 259 44.24 -0.23 -39.21
N ASP A 260 44.27 -1.35 -39.93
CA ASP A 260 44.48 -2.72 -39.40
C ASP A 260 45.76 -2.88 -38.56
N ALA A 261 46.70 -1.93 -38.64
CA ALA A 261 47.95 -1.95 -37.88
C ALA A 261 47.77 -1.76 -36.36
N GLN A 262 46.64 -1.20 -35.88
CA GLN A 262 46.41 -1.04 -34.44
C GLN A 262 45.65 -2.20 -33.78
N LEU A 263 45.08 -3.12 -34.57
CA LEU A 263 44.39 -4.29 -34.01
C LEU A 263 45.39 -5.39 -33.59
N ALA A 264 46.53 -5.51 -34.28
CA ALA A 264 47.59 -6.46 -33.92
C ALA A 264 48.29 -6.11 -32.60
N ALA A 265 48.41 -4.82 -32.26
CA ALA A 265 49.07 -4.36 -31.03
C ALA A 265 48.23 -4.57 -29.75
N LEU A 266 46.94 -4.91 -29.88
CA LEU A 266 46.05 -5.21 -28.75
C LEU A 266 45.85 -6.70 -28.51
N THR A 267 46.26 -7.56 -29.46
CA THR A 267 46.20 -9.02 -29.31
C THR A 267 47.44 -9.62 -28.64
N GLU A 268 48.54 -8.88 -28.49
CA GLU A 268 49.76 -9.37 -27.82
C GLU A 268 49.83 -9.10 -26.31
N SER A 269 48.84 -8.41 -25.71
CA SER A 269 48.89 -8.08 -24.26
C SER A 269 48.04 -8.98 -23.36
N GLU A 270 47.50 -10.09 -23.87
CA GLU A 270 46.58 -10.99 -23.13
C GLU A 270 47.11 -12.42 -22.94
N ASP A 271 48.42 -12.62 -22.98
CA ASP A 271 49.02 -13.91 -22.64
C ASP A 271 50.21 -13.71 -21.69
N ASP A 272 49.91 -13.60 -20.38
CA ASP A 272 50.84 -14.05 -19.34
C ASP A 272 50.14 -14.26 -17.99
N SER A 273 50.11 -15.52 -17.58
CA SER A 273 50.08 -16.05 -16.20
C SER A 273 48.75 -16.14 -15.40
N GLN A 274 48.07 -17.28 -15.63
CA GLN A 274 47.65 -18.21 -14.55
C GLN A 274 48.75 -18.29 -13.46
N THR A 275 48.52 -18.34 -12.14
CA THR A 275 47.93 -19.43 -11.32
C THR A 275 48.17 -19.08 -9.85
N GLU A 276 47.20 -19.26 -8.95
CA GLU A 276 47.36 -19.93 -7.62
C GLU A 276 46.11 -19.71 -6.76
N ILE A 277 45.33 -20.79 -6.59
CA ILE A 277 44.30 -20.92 -5.56
C ILE A 277 44.95 -21.62 -4.38
N THR A 278 45.17 -20.89 -3.28
CA THR A 278 45.60 -21.49 -2.02
C THR A 278 44.48 -21.43 -1.00
N ALA A 279 43.87 -22.58 -0.76
CA ALA A 279 43.00 -22.83 0.37
C ALA A 279 43.76 -22.73 1.70
N ARG A 280 43.22 -22.05 2.69
CA ARG A 280 43.56 -22.26 4.10
C ARG A 280 42.31 -22.25 4.98
N ARG A 281 42.00 -23.47 5.42
CA ARG A 281 41.62 -23.94 6.77
C ARG A 281 41.14 -22.91 7.78
#